data_AF-A0A849I9M7-F1
#
_entry.id   AF-A0A849I9M7-F1
#
_cell.length_a   1.000
_cell.length_b   1.000
_cell.length_c   1.000
_cell.angle_alpha   90.00
_cell.angle_beta   90.00
_cell.angle_gamma   90.00
#
_symmetry.space_group_name_H-M   'P 1'
#
loop_
_entity.id
_entity.type
_entity.pdbx_description
1 polymer ?
#
loop_
_entity_poly.entity_id
_entity_poly.type
_entity_poly.pdbx_seq_one_letter_code
_entity_poly.pdbx_strand_id
1 'polypeptide(L)' 'MERNIRLNWPDLVKEAVNRRKEQHLTQEQLAVLANVSKPTLNNFERGKTTITLDSALKILRTLGLE' A
#
# COMPACT_ATOMS: atom_id res chain seq x y z
N MET A 1 -8.50 -24.02 16.44
CA MET A 1 -7.57 -24.04 15.29
C MET A 1 -7.17 -22.60 15.04
N GLU A 2 -5.98 -22.20 15.49
CA GLU A 2 -5.46 -20.86 15.25
C GLU A 2 -5.16 -20.72 13.75
N ARG A 3 -5.87 -19.83 13.04
CA ARG A 3 -5.49 -19.49 11.68
C ARG A 3 -4.23 -18.64 11.76
N ASN A 4 -3.07 -19.26 11.54
CA ASN A 4 -1.82 -18.55 11.34
C ASN A 4 -1.84 -17.94 9.93
N ILE A 5 -2.49 -16.77 9.79
CA ILE A 5 -2.54 -16.04 8.53
C ILE A 5 -1.18 -15.37 8.34
N ARG A 6 -0.32 -15.99 7.53
CA ARG A 6 0.91 -15.34 7.07
C ARG A 6 0.55 -14.36 5.97
N LEU A 7 0.73 -13.07 6.26
CA LEU A 7 0.51 -12.01 5.29
C LEU A 7 1.71 -11.95 4.34
N ASN A 8 1.49 -12.25 3.05
CA ASN A 8 2.54 -12.14 2.05
C ASN A 8 2.72 -10.68 1.64
N TRP A 9 3.59 -9.98 2.37
CA TRP A 9 3.84 -8.55 2.16
C TRP A 9 4.29 -8.19 0.73
N PRO A 10 5.25 -8.90 0.11
CA PRO A 10 5.60 -8.69 -1.30
C PRO A 10 4.42 -8.76 -2.28
N ASP A 11 3.56 -9.77 -2.14
CA ASP A 11 2.40 -9.94 -3.03
C ASP A 11 1.37 -8.82 -2.84
N LEU A 12 1.13 -8.41 -1.59
CA LEU A 12 0.22 -7.31 -1.26
C LEU A 12 0.70 -5.99 -1.86
N VAL A 13 1.99 -5.67 -1.73
CA VAL A 13 2.58 -4.46 -2.30
C VAL A 13 2.50 -4.49 -3.83
N LYS A 14 2.76 -5.66 -4.45
CA LYS A 14 2.63 -5.83 -5.89
C LYS A 14 1.20 -5.56 -6.37
N GLU A 15 0.20 -6.12 -5.69
CA GLU A 15 -1.20 -5.88 -6.02
C GLU A 15 -1.58 -4.40 -5.86
N ALA A 16 -1.12 -3.75 -4.79
CA ALA A 16 -1.34 -2.31 -4.59
C ALA A 16 -0.75 -1.45 -5.72
N VAL A 17 0.47 -1.78 -6.19
CA VAL A 17 1.10 -1.09 -7.32
C VAL A 17 0.31 -1.29 -8.62
N ASN A 18 -0.19 -2.51 -8.85
CA ASN A 18 -1.02 -2.81 -10.03
C ASN A 18 -2.30 -1.98 -9.99
N ARG A 19 -3.04 -2.02 -8.87
CA ARG A 19 -4.28 -1.28 -8.69
C ARG A 19 -4.11 0.23 -8.88
N ARG A 20 -3.02 0.81 -8.36
CA ARG A 20 -2.70 2.22 -8.58
C ARG A 20 -2.56 2.54 -10.08
N LYS A 21 -1.86 1.69 -10.82
CA LYS A 21 -1.64 1.88 -12.27
C LYS A 21 -2.92 1.70 -13.07
N GLU A 22 -3.78 0.75 -12.71
CA GLU A 22 -5.11 0.54 -13.31
C GLU A 22 -6.01 1.77 -13.11
N GLN A 23 -5.90 2.44 -11.97
CA GLN A 23 -6.61 3.69 -11.70
C GLN A 23 -5.93 4.93 -12.30
N HIS A 24 -4.85 4.77 -13.07
CA HIS A 24 -4.07 5.85 -13.68
C HIS A 24 -3.55 6.91 -12.69
N LEU A 25 -3.31 6.51 -11.44
CA LEU A 25 -2.79 7.40 -10.41
C LEU A 25 -1.26 7.42 -10.44
N THR A 26 -0.67 8.61 -10.36
CA THR A 26 0.73 8.77 -9.97
C THR A 26 0.92 8.44 -8.48
N GLN A 27 2.16 8.19 -8.06
CA GLN A 27 2.46 8.05 -6.63
C GLN A 27 2.06 9.30 -5.84
N GLU A 28 2.26 10.49 -6.40
CA GLU A 28 1.92 11.73 -5.72
C GLU A 28 0.41 11.88 -5.50
N GLN A 29 -0.39 11.55 -6.50
CA GLN A 29 -1.85 11.55 -6.38
C GLN A 29 -2.34 10.53 -5.34
N LEU A 30 -1.83 9.30 -5.37
CA LEU A 30 -2.21 8.31 -4.37
C LEU A 30 -1.78 8.72 -2.95
N ALA A 31 -0.59 9.30 -2.79
CA ALA A 31 -0.11 9.76 -1.49
C ALA A 31 -1.05 10.83 -0.91
N VAL A 32 -1.49 11.78 -1.74
CA VAL A 32 -2.48 12.80 -1.34
C VAL A 32 -3.81 12.15 -0.96
N LEU A 33 -4.35 11.24 -1.78
CA LEU A 33 -5.63 10.56 -1.52
C LEU A 33 -5.61 9.69 -0.25
N ALA A 34 -4.48 9.01 0.01
CA ALA A 34 -4.30 8.17 1.19
C ALA A 34 -3.88 8.98 2.44
N ASN A 35 -3.72 10.29 2.32
CA ASN A 35 -3.23 11.18 3.39
C ASN A 35 -1.89 10.69 3.99
N VAL A 36 -0.93 10.37 3.12
CA VAL A 36 0.44 9.99 3.48
C VAL A 36 1.45 10.84 2.71
N SER A 37 2.69 10.90 3.18
CA SER A 37 3.75 11.57 2.43
C SER A 37 4.12 10.76 1.17
N LYS A 38 4.52 11.44 0.08
CA LYS A 38 5.06 10.79 -1.12
C LYS A 38 6.26 9.87 -0.81
N PRO A 39 7.21 10.23 0.06
CA PRO A 39 8.25 9.31 0.52
C PRO A 39 7.70 8.05 1.21
N THR A 40 6.65 8.17 2.03
CA THR A 40 5.98 7.03 2.67
C THR A 40 5.41 6.08 1.63
N LEU A 41 4.68 6.60 0.62
CA LEU A 41 4.16 5.77 -0.45
C LEU A 41 5.27 5.11 -1.27
N ASN A 42 6.33 5.84 -1.61
CA ASN A 42 7.47 5.26 -2.33
C ASN A 42 8.14 4.14 -1.52
N ASN A 43 8.28 4.30 -0.20
CA ASN A 43 8.80 3.24 0.66
C ASN A 43 7.87 2.02 0.69
N PHE A 44 6.55 2.24 0.75
CA PHE A 44 5.54 1.19 0.63
C PHE A 44 5.67 0.42 -0.69
N GLU A 45 5.69 1.11 -1.84
CA GLU A 45 5.77 0.46 -3.17
C GLU A 45 7.11 -0.26 -3.40
N ARG A 46 8.16 0.12 -2.66
CA ARG A 46 9.45 -0.58 -2.62
C ARG A 46 9.46 -1.77 -1.66
N GLY A 47 8.34 -2.07 -1.00
CA GLY A 47 8.21 -3.17 -0.05
C GLY A 47 8.93 -2.94 1.27
N LYS A 48 9.29 -1.70 1.62
CA LYS A 48 9.95 -1.41 2.90
C LYS A 48 8.99 -1.67 4.07
N THR A 49 9.45 -2.44 5.04
CA THR A 49 8.69 -2.77 6.26
C THR A 49 8.87 -1.76 7.39
N THR A 50 9.66 -0.71 7.14
CA THR A 50 9.89 0.40 8.10
C THR A 50 8.75 1.41 8.12
N ILE A 51 7.72 1.25 7.28
CA ILE A 51 6.51 2.08 7.31
C ILE A 51 5.61 1.65 8.46
N THR A 52 4.74 2.57 8.91
CA THR A 52 3.74 2.21 9.92
C THR A 52 2.61 1.38 9.32
N LEU A 53 2.04 0.49 10.13
CA LEU A 53 0.84 -0.28 9.73
C LEU A 53 -0.32 0.64 9.34
N ASP A 54 -0.54 1.75 10.06
CA ASP A 54 -1.54 2.77 9.71
C ASP A 54 -1.35 3.32 8.30
N SER A 55 -0.11 3.67 7.92
CA SER A 55 0.19 4.16 6.57
C SER A 55 -0.09 3.11 5.51
N ALA A 56 0.32 1.86 5.77
CA ALA A 56 0.07 0.74 4.85
C ALA A 56 -1.43 0.51 4.66
N LEU A 57 -2.20 0.48 5.76
CA LEU A 57 -3.64 0.31 5.70
C LEU A 57 -4.30 1.46 4.93
N LYS A 58 -3.98 2.72 5.23
CA LYS A 58 -4.51 3.89 4.49
C LYS A 58 -4.33 3.75 2.98
N ILE A 59 -3.13 3.37 2.53
CA ILE A 59 -2.84 3.15 1.11
C ILE A 59 -3.73 2.05 0.54
N LEU A 60 -3.86 0.91 1.23
CA LEU A 60 -4.70 -0.21 0.79
C LEU A 60 -6.19 0.16 0.73
N ARG A 61 -6.72 0.88 1.73
CA ARG A 61 -8.12 1.36 1.73
C ARG A 61 -8.39 2.24 0.52
N THR A 62 -7.50 3.20 0.26
CA THR A 62 -7.64 4.12 -0.88
C THR A 62 -7.64 3.40 -2.21
N LEU A 63 -6.98 2.24 -2.31
CA LEU A 63 -6.97 1.39 -3.50
C LEU A 63 -8.11 0.34 -3.52
N GLY A 64 -8.91 0.23 -2.46
CA GLY A 64 -9.97 -0.77 -2.31
C GLY A 64 -9.43 -2.19 -2.16
N LEU A 65 -8.42 -2.38 -1.31
CA LEU A 65 -7.70 -3.65 -1.06
C LEU A 65 -7.78 -4.11 0.41
N GLU A 66 -8.89 -3.83 1.11
CA GLU A 66 -9.11 -4.23 2.51
C GLU A 66 -9.63 -5.66 2.67
#